data_AF-R9LVE6-F1
#
_entry.id   AF-R9LVE6-F1
#
_cell.length_a   1.000
_cell.length_b   1.000
_cell.length_c   1.000
_cell.angle_alpha   90.00
_cell.angle_beta   90.00
_cell.angle_gamma   90.00
#
_symmetry.space_group_name_H-M   'P 1'
#
loop_
_entity.id
_entity.type
_entity.pdbx_description
1 polymer ?
#
loop_
_entity_poly.entity_id
_entity_poly.type
_entity_poly.pdbx_seq_one_letter_code
_entity_poly.pdbx_strand_id
1 'polypeptide(L)'
;MNSKNDNRFPLRLDDVTRWKIESWYKQDDCQSRNEFVVKAVNFYADFLAGQVNGVLPAAIQSAIDGRLGMFEDRLARLFYKLAVEMDMGMSAVLDCIQVDADYLRKLRSDSVKNVKATNGLLTFEQKAREQLDDGAGDDQWQN
;
A
#
# COMPACT_ATOMS: atom_id res chain seq x y z
N MET A 1 -0.42 14.40 -48.57
CA MET A 1 -1.83 14.16 -48.19
C MET A 1 -1.98 12.68 -47.93
N ASN A 2 -2.11 12.27 -46.67
CA ASN A 2 -2.07 10.86 -46.28
C ASN A 2 -3.45 10.24 -46.55
N SER A 3 -3.54 9.34 -47.54
CA SER A 3 -4.77 8.64 -47.89
C SER A 3 -5.18 7.74 -46.72
N LYS A 4 -6.21 8.11 -45.95
CA LYS A 4 -6.89 7.15 -45.06
C LYS A 4 -7.50 6.08 -45.96
N ASN A 5 -6.85 4.92 -46.05
CA ASN A 5 -7.46 3.73 -46.64
C ASN A 5 -8.62 3.30 -45.73
N ASP A 6 -9.84 3.72 -46.08
CA ASP A 6 -11.08 3.26 -45.43
C ASP A 6 -11.36 1.81 -45.83
N ASN A 7 -10.63 0.88 -45.21
CA ASN A 7 -10.89 -0.55 -45.32
C ASN A 7 -12.18 -0.89 -44.58
N ARG A 8 -13.27 -1.11 -45.33
CA ARG A 8 -14.56 -1.51 -44.76
C ARG A 8 -14.53 -2.99 -44.38
N PHE A 9 -14.62 -3.28 -43.08
CA PHE A 9 -14.72 -4.63 -42.55
C PHE A 9 -16.19 -4.95 -42.17
N PRO A 10 -16.87 -5.88 -42.86
CA PRO A 10 -18.25 -6.24 -42.52
C PRO A 10 -18.28 -7.08 -41.24
N LEU A 11 -18.76 -6.50 -40.14
CA LEU A 11 -18.89 -7.17 -38.84
C LEU A 11 -20.31 -7.70 -38.65
N ARG A 12 -20.46 -9.01 -38.44
CA ARG A 12 -21.72 -9.60 -38.00
C ARG A 12 -21.84 -9.46 -36.49
N LEU A 13 -22.83 -8.71 -36.04
CA LEU A 13 -23.09 -8.44 -34.63
C LEU A 13 -24.43 -9.04 -34.24
N ASP A 14 -24.43 -9.75 -33.12
CA ASP A 14 -25.66 -10.13 -32.41
C ASP A 14 -26.40 -8.88 -31.93
N ASP A 15 -27.72 -8.99 -31.79
CA ASP A 15 -28.59 -7.86 -31.46
C ASP A 15 -28.27 -7.26 -30.08
N VAL A 16 -27.83 -8.10 -29.12
CA VAL A 16 -27.37 -7.64 -27.80
C VAL A 16 -26.10 -6.78 -27.91
N THR A 17 -25.14 -7.19 -28.75
CA THR A 17 -23.89 -6.46 -28.94
C THR A 17 -24.12 -5.16 -29.68
N ARG A 18 -25.05 -5.15 -30.65
CA ARG A 18 -25.47 -3.93 -31.35
C ARG A 18 -26.10 -2.91 -30.39
N TRP A 19 -27.01 -3.37 -29.52
CA TRP A 19 -27.64 -2.51 -28.51
C TRP A 19 -26.63 -1.88 -27.55
N LYS A 20 -25.63 -2.66 -27.12
CA LYS A 20 -24.54 -2.14 -26.27
C LYS A 20 -23.77 -1.02 -26.97
N ILE A 21 -23.38 -1.21 -28.23
CA ILE A 21 -22.68 -0.17 -28.99
C ILE A 21 -23.55 1.09 -29.10
N GLU A 22 -24.84 0.95 -29.42
CA GLU A 22 -25.73 2.11 -29.56
C GLU A 22 -25.96 2.86 -28.25
N SER A 23 -26.02 2.14 -27.14
CA SER A 23 -26.27 2.70 -25.81
C SER A 23 -25.04 3.41 -25.23
N TRP A 24 -23.84 2.85 -25.46
CA TRP A 24 -22.61 3.32 -24.84
C TRP A 24 -21.81 4.29 -25.72
N TYR A 25 -21.91 4.26 -27.05
CA TYR A 25 -21.11 5.18 -27.90
C TYR A 25 -21.42 6.66 -27.62
N LYS A 26 -22.68 6.98 -27.29
CA LYS A 26 -23.09 8.34 -26.93
C LYS A 26 -22.64 8.76 -25.53
N GLN A 27 -22.48 7.80 -24.62
CA GLN A 27 -22.02 8.08 -23.25
C GLN A 27 -20.50 8.30 -23.20
N ASP A 28 -19.76 7.69 -24.13
CA ASP A 28 -18.30 7.79 -24.26
C ASP A 28 -17.83 8.97 -25.17
N ASP A 29 -18.72 9.93 -25.45
CA ASP A 29 -18.49 11.10 -26.34
C ASP A 29 -17.90 10.75 -27.72
N CYS A 30 -18.15 9.53 -28.20
CA CYS A 30 -17.68 9.11 -29.52
C CYS A 30 -18.55 9.76 -30.61
N GLN A 31 -17.93 10.24 -31.68
CA GLN A 31 -18.64 10.91 -32.78
C GLN A 31 -19.32 9.89 -33.72
N SER A 32 -18.89 8.62 -33.68
CA SER A 32 -19.50 7.55 -34.46
C SER A 32 -19.45 6.20 -33.76
N ARG A 33 -20.36 5.30 -34.16
CA ARG A 33 -20.31 3.88 -33.75
C ARG A 33 -18.99 3.22 -34.15
N ASN A 34 -18.43 3.61 -35.30
CA ASN A 34 -17.15 3.09 -35.78
C ASN A 34 -16.00 3.50 -34.85
N GLU A 35 -15.98 4.75 -34.40
CA GLU A 35 -14.97 5.25 -33.46
C GLU A 35 -15.01 4.48 -32.13
N PHE A 36 -16.21 4.23 -31.61
CA PHE A 36 -16.38 3.42 -30.40
C PHE A 36 -15.88 1.98 -30.58
N VAL A 37 -16.20 1.34 -31.72
CA VAL A 37 -15.71 -0.01 -32.03
C VAL A 37 -14.18 -0.03 -32.15
N VAL A 38 -13.57 0.97 -32.80
CA VAL A 38 -12.11 1.07 -32.91
C VAL A 38 -11.45 1.24 -31.54
N LYS A 39 -12.00 2.12 -30.68
CA LYS A 39 -11.52 2.27 -29.29
C LYS A 39 -11.64 0.98 -28.50
N ALA A 40 -12.77 0.27 -28.60
CA ALA A 40 -13.00 -0.99 -27.89
C ALA A 40 -12.04 -2.09 -28.35
N VAL A 41 -11.77 -2.18 -29.66
CA VAL A 41 -10.81 -3.14 -30.22
C VAL A 41 -9.39 -2.82 -29.77
N ASN A 42 -8.96 -1.56 -29.84
CA ASN A 42 -7.64 -1.14 -29.36
C ASN A 42 -7.49 -1.41 -27.86
N PHE A 43 -8.51 -1.07 -27.06
CA PHE A 43 -8.51 -1.36 -25.62
C PHE A 43 -8.36 -2.86 -25.33
N TYR A 44 -9.07 -3.73 -26.06
CA TYR A 44 -8.95 -5.18 -25.88
C TYR A 44 -7.59 -5.71 -26.37
N ALA A 45 -7.06 -5.18 -27.47
CA ALA A 45 -5.73 -5.51 -27.95
C ALA A 45 -4.63 -5.08 -26.95
N ASP A 46 -4.74 -3.87 -26.40
CA ASP A 46 -3.84 -3.35 -25.35
C ASP A 46 -3.97 -4.16 -24.05
N PHE A 47 -5.18 -4.57 -23.69
CA PHE A 47 -5.43 -5.47 -22.57
C PHE A 47 -4.75 -6.83 -22.78
N LEU A 48 -4.89 -7.43 -23.97
CA LEU A 48 -4.22 -8.68 -24.30
C LEU A 48 -2.69 -8.53 -24.34
N ALA A 49 -2.18 -7.43 -24.90
CA ALA A 49 -0.75 -7.12 -24.90
C ALA A 49 -0.21 -6.92 -23.48
N GLY A 50 -0.97 -6.27 -22.60
CA GLY A 50 -0.65 -6.13 -21.18
C GLY A 50 -0.68 -7.46 -20.43
N GLN A 51 -1.63 -8.34 -20.77
CA GLN A 51 -1.73 -9.68 -20.19
C GLN A 51 -0.57 -10.61 -20.60
N VAL A 52 -0.05 -10.48 -21.83
CA VAL A 52 1.13 -11.22 -22.30
C VAL A 52 2.43 -10.68 -21.68
N ASN A 53 2.50 -9.38 -21.37
CA ASN A 53 3.70 -8.73 -20.83
C ASN A 53 3.69 -8.52 -19.31
N GLY A 54 2.63 -8.95 -18.60
CA GLY A 54 2.49 -8.75 -17.15
C GLY A 54 2.29 -7.30 -16.70
N VAL A 55 2.00 -6.38 -17.63
CA VAL A 55 1.84 -4.94 -17.35
C VAL A 55 0.35 -4.63 -17.22
N LEU A 56 -0.08 -4.25 -16.02
CA LEU A 56 -1.44 -3.78 -15.74
C LEU A 56 -1.79 -2.58 -16.65
N PRO A 57 -3.04 -2.47 -17.13
CA PRO A 57 -3.50 -1.29 -17.85
C PRO A 57 -3.13 0.02 -17.13
N ALA A 58 -2.62 1.01 -17.86
CA ALA A 58 -2.04 2.23 -17.28
C ALA A 58 -2.99 2.99 -16.32
N ALA A 59 -4.29 2.96 -16.59
CA ALA A 59 -5.30 3.55 -15.69
C ALA A 59 -5.35 2.87 -14.32
N ILE A 60 -5.15 1.55 -14.27
CA ILE A 60 -5.12 0.77 -13.03
C ILE A 60 -3.82 1.04 -12.27
N GLN A 61 -2.68 1.09 -12.97
CA GLN A 61 -1.39 1.45 -12.36
C GLN A 61 -1.46 2.85 -11.72
N SER A 62 -1.93 3.86 -12.47
CA SER A 62 -2.07 5.22 -11.96
C SER A 62 -2.99 5.32 -10.74
N ALA A 63 -4.11 4.57 -10.73
CA ALA A 63 -5.00 4.52 -9.57
C ALA A 63 -4.36 3.84 -8.35
N ILE A 64 -3.56 2.80 -8.55
CA ILE A 64 -2.81 2.11 -7.50
C ILE A 64 -1.73 3.03 -6.94
N ASP A 65 -0.88 3.61 -7.80
CA ASP A 65 0.22 4.49 -7.39
C ASP A 65 -0.31 5.73 -6.66
N GLY A 66 -1.41 6.32 -7.14
CA GLY A 66 -2.05 7.46 -6.47
C GLY A 66 -2.59 7.10 -5.08
N ARG A 67 -3.22 5.93 -4.93
CA ARG A 67 -3.66 5.46 -3.62
C ARG A 67 -2.49 5.12 -2.71
N LEU A 68 -1.47 4.44 -3.23
CA LEU A 68 -0.28 4.05 -2.48
C LEU A 68 0.46 5.28 -1.96
N GLY A 69 0.64 6.31 -2.79
CA GLY A 69 1.22 7.59 -2.38
C GLY A 69 0.43 8.27 -1.25
N MET A 70 -0.90 8.30 -1.34
CA MET A 70 -1.75 8.82 -0.25
C MET A 70 -1.60 7.99 1.05
N PHE A 71 -1.45 6.67 0.92
CA PHE A 71 -1.22 5.79 2.07
C PHE A 71 0.16 6.05 2.69
N GLU A 72 1.21 6.16 1.88
CA GLU A 72 2.57 6.49 2.33
C GLU A 72 2.59 7.83 3.06
N ASP A 73 1.98 8.87 2.49
CA ASP A 73 1.87 10.19 3.12
C ASP A 73 1.13 10.17 4.45
N ARG A 74 0.08 9.33 4.55
CA ARG A 74 -0.68 9.17 5.79
C ARG A 74 0.13 8.41 6.83
N LEU A 75 0.82 7.35 6.45
CA LEU A 75 1.69 6.57 7.33
C LEU A 75 2.85 7.41 7.84
N ALA A 76 3.54 8.15 6.97
CA ALA A 76 4.62 9.05 7.36
C ALA A 76 4.15 10.08 8.39
N ARG A 77 2.98 10.70 8.17
CA ARG A 77 2.38 11.64 9.13
C ARG A 77 2.02 11.00 10.46
N LEU A 78 1.49 9.78 10.46
CA LEU A 78 1.15 9.05 11.69
C LEU A 78 2.41 8.64 12.46
N PHE A 79 3.43 8.11 11.77
CA PHE A 79 4.70 7.75 12.40
C PHE A 79 5.44 8.96 12.94
N TYR A 80 5.39 10.11 12.26
CA TYR A 80 5.95 11.36 12.79
C TYR A 80 5.28 11.76 14.11
N LYS A 81 3.94 11.79 14.14
CA LYS A 81 3.18 12.11 15.36
C LYS A 81 3.50 11.13 16.48
N LEU A 82 3.52 9.83 16.18
CA LEU A 82 3.85 8.80 17.15
C LEU A 82 5.29 8.97 17.68
N ALA A 83 6.26 9.28 16.82
CA ALA A 83 7.64 9.51 17.23
C ALA A 83 7.77 10.70 18.18
N VAL A 84 7.04 11.80 17.92
CA VAL A 84 6.99 12.96 18.82
C VAL A 84 6.41 12.59 20.19
N GLU A 85 5.26 11.92 20.23
CA GLU A 85 4.64 11.51 21.50
C GLU A 85 5.51 10.51 22.27
N MET A 86 6.19 9.60 21.57
CA MET A 86 7.13 8.65 22.17
C MET A 86 8.36 9.35 22.77
N ASP A 87 8.94 10.34 22.07
CA ASP A 87 10.06 11.14 22.58
C ASP A 87 9.67 11.96 23.81
N MET A 88 8.51 12.62 23.76
CA MET A 88 7.97 13.36 24.90
C MET A 88 7.73 12.45 26.11
N GLY A 89 7.11 11.30 25.90
CA GLY A 89 6.85 10.32 26.96
C GLY A 89 8.14 9.74 27.55
N MET A 90 9.12 9.38 26.71
CA MET A 90 10.42 8.90 27.18
C MET A 90 11.18 9.97 27.97
N SER A 91 11.17 11.21 27.50
CA SER A 91 11.81 12.34 28.20
C SER A 91 11.17 12.60 29.56
N ALA A 92 9.84 12.65 29.63
CA ALA A 92 9.12 12.84 30.89
C ALA A 92 9.38 11.73 31.91
N VAL A 93 9.53 10.47 31.45
CA VAL A 93 9.93 9.36 32.32
C VAL A 93 11.37 9.55 32.81
N LEU A 94 12.32 9.85 31.91
CA LEU A 94 13.72 10.06 32.27
C LEU A 94 13.94 11.24 33.23
N ASP A 95 13.09 12.26 33.19
CA ASP A 95 13.12 13.35 34.19
C ASP A 95 12.79 12.87 35.61
N CYS A 96 12.07 11.74 35.75
CA CYS A 96 11.64 11.18 37.02
C CYS A 96 12.59 10.10 37.58
N ILE A 97 13.48 9.54 36.76
CA ILE A 97 14.33 8.40 37.15
C ILE A 97 15.80 8.61 36.77
N GLN A 98 16.71 8.18 37.64
CA GLN A 98 18.14 8.12 37.29
C GLN A 98 18.44 6.80 36.58
N VAL A 99 18.88 6.88 35.32
CA VAL A 99 19.19 5.71 34.50
C VAL A 99 20.63 5.80 33.99
N ASP A 100 21.35 4.68 34.07
CA ASP A 100 22.70 4.56 33.57
C ASP A 100 22.75 4.26 32.05
N ALA A 101 23.76 4.81 31.38
CA ALA A 101 23.94 4.67 29.94
C ALA A 101 24.30 3.24 29.51
N ASP A 102 25.00 2.47 30.36
CA ASP A 102 25.31 1.06 30.08
C ASP A 102 24.04 0.21 30.12
N TYR A 103 23.14 0.47 31.08
CA TYR A 103 21.84 -0.18 31.15
C TYR A 103 21.00 0.09 29.89
N LEU A 104 20.89 1.34 29.45
CA LEU A 104 20.14 1.69 28.23
C LEU A 104 20.70 1.01 26.98
N ARG A 105 22.02 0.91 26.85
CA ARG A 105 22.67 0.19 25.73
C ARG A 105 22.33 -1.29 25.75
N LYS A 106 22.37 -1.93 26.92
CA LYS A 106 21.99 -3.35 27.08
C LYS A 106 20.52 -3.56 26.75
N LEU A 107 19.63 -2.75 27.32
CA LEU A 107 18.18 -2.81 27.08
C LEU A 107 17.84 -2.65 25.59
N ARG A 108 18.53 -1.75 24.86
CA ARG A 108 18.36 -1.60 23.41
C ARG A 108 18.82 -2.85 22.66
N SER A 109 19.99 -3.39 22.99
CA SER A 109 20.50 -4.63 22.37
C SER A 109 19.49 -5.77 22.52
N ASP A 110 18.98 -5.98 23.74
CA ASP A 110 18.06 -7.09 24.02
C ASP A 110 16.69 -6.86 23.38
N SER A 111 16.21 -5.62 23.35
CA SER A 111 15.00 -5.26 22.61
C SER A 111 15.14 -5.54 21.10
N VAL A 112 16.28 -5.20 20.49
CA VAL A 112 16.54 -5.50 19.07
C VAL A 112 16.59 -7.01 18.82
N LYS A 113 17.20 -7.79 19.71
CA LYS A 113 17.20 -9.26 19.60
C LYS A 113 15.78 -9.81 19.68
N ASN A 114 14.96 -9.33 20.61
CA ASN A 114 13.59 -9.82 20.77
C ASN A 114 12.74 -9.48 19.54
N VAL A 115 12.83 -8.25 19.01
CA VAL A 115 12.16 -7.87 17.75
C VAL A 115 12.56 -8.79 16.60
N LYS A 116 13.85 -9.10 16.47
CA LYS A 116 14.36 -10.00 15.42
C LYS A 116 13.88 -11.44 15.61
N ALA A 117 13.89 -11.95 16.85
CA ALA A 117 13.48 -13.30 17.16
C ALA A 117 11.98 -13.52 16.93
N THR A 118 11.15 -12.49 17.13
CA THR A 118 9.69 -12.58 16.98
C THR A 118 9.16 -12.01 15.67
N ASN A 119 10.02 -11.62 14.73
CA ASN A 119 9.64 -10.95 13.49
C ASN A 119 8.72 -9.73 13.72
N GLY A 120 8.95 -8.98 14.80
CA GLY A 120 8.17 -7.81 15.17
C GLY A 120 6.87 -8.11 15.94
N LEU A 121 6.53 -9.38 16.21
CA LEU A 121 5.40 -9.74 17.06
C LEU A 121 5.82 -9.72 18.54
N LEU A 122 5.63 -8.59 19.20
CA LEU A 122 5.93 -8.43 20.62
C LEU A 122 4.65 -8.31 21.42
N THR A 123 4.52 -9.11 22.47
CA THR A 123 3.41 -9.02 23.43
C THR A 123 3.94 -8.65 24.82
N PHE A 124 3.12 -7.91 25.57
CA PHE A 124 3.44 -7.56 26.96
C PHE A 124 3.52 -8.80 27.85
N GLU A 125 2.67 -9.79 27.61
CA GLU A 125 2.68 -11.06 28.36
C GLU A 125 4.01 -11.78 28.24
N GLN A 126 4.59 -11.81 27.03
CA GLN A 126 5.92 -12.40 26.82
C GLN A 126 7.00 -11.62 27.57
N LYS A 127 6.98 -10.28 27.50
CA LYS A 127 7.92 -9.42 28.23
C LYS A 127 7.81 -9.57 29.75
N ALA A 128 6.61 -9.67 30.27
CA ALA A 128 6.36 -9.89 31.70
C ALA A 128 6.90 -11.26 32.16
N ARG A 129 6.75 -12.29 31.33
CA ARG A 129 7.29 -13.62 31.63
C ARG A 129 8.81 -13.66 31.61
N GLU A 130 9.45 -13.03 30.63
CA GLU A 130 10.91 -12.90 30.55
C GLU A 130 11.47 -12.22 31.83
N GLN A 131 10.80 -11.20 32.37
CA GLN A 131 11.22 -10.57 33.63
C GLN A 131 11.11 -11.47 34.86
N LEU A 132 10.10 -12.35 34.92
CA LEU A 132 9.93 -13.29 36.02
C LEU A 132 10.97 -14.43 35.97
N ASP A 133 11.30 -14.91 34.77
CA ASP A 133 12.27 -16.00 34.58
C ASP A 133 13.73 -15.54 34.80
N ASP A 134 14.05 -14.26 34.56
CA ASP A 134 15.39 -13.68 34.76
C ASP A 134 15.76 -13.42 36.25
N GLY A 135 14.90 -13.79 37.21
CA GLY A 135 15.21 -13.77 38.66
C GLY A 135 15.37 -12.37 39.28
N ALA A 136 15.04 -11.30 38.54
CA ALA A 136 15.15 -9.90 38.99
C ALA A 136 13.83 -9.32 39.53
N GLY A 137 12.83 -10.17 39.79
CA GLY A 137 11.43 -9.78 40.00
C GLY A 137 11.12 -9.04 41.31
N ASP A 138 11.94 -9.19 42.36
CA ASP A 138 11.58 -8.68 43.70
C ASP A 138 12.40 -7.47 44.20
N ASP A 139 13.59 -7.22 43.67
CA ASP A 139 14.54 -6.27 44.31
C ASP A 139 14.58 -4.87 43.67
N GLN A 140 13.87 -4.61 42.56
CA GLN A 140 14.03 -3.37 41.79
C GLN A 140 12.91 -2.33 41.98
N TRP A 141 11.83 -2.68 42.70
CA TRP A 141 10.70 -1.78 42.99
C TRP A 141 10.44 -1.55 44.50
N GLN A 142 11.33 -2.04 45.38
CA GLN A 142 11.28 -1.72 46.82
C GLN A 142 12.37 -0.70 47.17
N ASN A 143 12.05 0.59 46.97
CA ASN A 143 12.43 1.74 47.82
C ASN A 143 11.86 3.03 47.23
#